data_AF-M5S4E9-F1
#
_entry.id   AF-M5S4E9-F1
#
_cell.length_a   1.000
_cell.length_b   1.000
_cell.length_c   1.000
_cell.angle_alpha   90.00
_cell.angle_beta   90.00
_cell.angle_gamma   90.00
#
_symmetry.space_group_name_H-M   'P 1'
#
loop_
_entity.id
_entity.type
_entity.pdbx_description
1 polymer ?
#
loop_
_entity_poly.entity_id
_entity_poly.type
_entity_poly.pdbx_seq_one_letter_code
_entity_poly.pdbx_strand_id
1 'polypeptide(L)'
;MRVKRTEVDMAEGDMTPMIDMTFQLIAFFMVLINFAQTEANDNVVLPNSRLVKPPEVALEFPIILHVGADGRVFLGGDDYT
;
A
#
# COMPACT_ATOMS: atom_id res chain seq x y z
N MET A 1 33.32 -57.03 16.66
CA MET A 1 31.96 -56.48 16.87
C MET A 1 31.49 -55.90 15.54
N ARG A 2 30.52 -56.54 14.86
CA ARG A 2 30.01 -56.06 13.57
C ARG A 2 29.00 -54.95 13.82
N VAL A 3 29.31 -53.73 13.40
CA VAL A 3 28.38 -52.59 13.48
C VAL A 3 27.31 -52.77 12.42
N LYS A 4 26.06 -52.91 12.85
CA LYS A 4 24.89 -52.98 11.95
C LYS A 4 24.58 -51.55 11.51
N ARG A 5 24.67 -51.28 10.21
CA ARG A 5 24.28 -49.99 9.62
C ARG A 5 22.76 -49.86 9.73
N THR A 6 22.31 -48.84 10.44
CA THR A 6 20.88 -48.48 10.49
C THR A 6 20.62 -47.65 9.24
N GLU A 7 19.76 -48.14 8.35
CA GLU A 7 19.25 -47.34 7.25
C GLU A 7 18.33 -46.29 7.87
N VAL A 8 18.69 -45.02 7.69
CA VAL A 8 17.84 -43.90 8.07
C VAL A 8 16.74 -43.88 7.02
N ASP A 9 15.63 -44.55 7.34
CA ASP A 9 14.40 -44.38 6.58
C ASP A 9 14.09 -42.89 6.61
N MET A 10 13.93 -42.27 5.44
CA MET A 10 13.54 -40.87 5.36
C MET A 10 12.10 -40.79 5.86
N ALA A 11 11.95 -40.77 7.18
CA ALA A 11 10.69 -40.62 7.85
C ALA A 11 10.02 -39.40 7.25
N GLU A 12 8.81 -39.58 6.71
CA GLU A 12 7.89 -38.49 6.42
C GLU A 12 7.86 -37.61 7.67
N GLY A 13 8.60 -36.51 7.63
CA GLY A 13 8.76 -35.63 8.78
C GLY A 13 7.41 -35.06 9.15
N ASP A 14 7.17 -34.86 10.45
CA ASP A 14 5.96 -34.21 10.91
C ASP A 14 5.79 -32.86 10.20
N MET A 15 4.76 -32.75 9.35
CA MET A 15 4.50 -31.56 8.55
C MET A 15 3.74 -30.48 9.33
N THR A 16 3.27 -30.78 10.55
CA THR A 16 2.50 -29.85 11.38
C THR A 16 3.21 -28.50 11.61
N PRO A 17 4.54 -28.45 11.85
CA PRO A 17 5.27 -27.17 11.95
C PRO A 17 5.32 -26.39 10.63
N MET A 18 5.39 -27.07 9.48
CA MET A 18 5.40 -26.41 8.17
C MET A 18 4.02 -25.81 7.86
N ILE A 19 2.96 -26.53 8.23
CA ILE A 19 1.59 -26.04 8.13
C ILE A 19 1.41 -24.80 9.02
N ASP A 20 1.84 -24.86 10.29
CA ASP A 20 1.71 -23.72 11.22
C ASP A 20 2.39 -22.45 10.67
N MET A 21 3.64 -22.57 10.21
CA MET A 21 4.38 -21.44 9.61
C MET A 21 3.68 -20.86 8.37
N THR A 22 3.10 -21.70 7.51
CA THR A 22 2.38 -21.21 6.31
C THR A 22 1.04 -20.55 6.67
N PHE A 23 0.30 -21.09 7.64
CA PHE A 23 -0.92 -20.47 8.15
C PHE A 23 -0.64 -19.14 8.85
N GLN A 24 0.45 -19.05 9.61
CA GLN A 24 0.89 -17.79 10.22
C GLN A 24 1.20 -16.71 9.18
N LEU A 25 1.88 -17.07 8.09
CA LEU A 25 2.16 -16.13 6.99
C LEU A 25 0.89 -15.67 6.30
N ILE A 26 -0.06 -16.57 6.04
CA ILE A 26 -1.36 -16.22 5.45
C ILE A 26 -2.13 -15.26 6.37
N ALA A 27 -2.20 -15.56 7.67
CA ALA A 27 -2.88 -14.71 8.64
C ALA A 27 -2.22 -13.32 8.74
N PHE A 28 -0.89 -13.26 8.74
CA PHE A 28 -0.14 -12.01 8.72
C PHE A 28 -0.49 -11.15 7.49
N PHE A 29 -0.46 -11.71 6.29
CA PHE A 29 -0.79 -10.97 5.07
C PHE A 29 -2.28 -10.58 5.01
N MET A 30 -3.17 -11.45 5.47
CA MET A 30 -4.61 -11.15 5.51
C MET A 30 -4.89 -9.93 6.39
N VAL A 31 -4.26 -9.84 7.56
CA VAL A 31 -4.37 -8.67 8.44
C VAL A 31 -3.72 -7.44 7.80
N LEU A 32 -2.51 -7.58 7.23
CA LEU A 32 -1.76 -6.46 6.64
C LEU A 32 -2.50 -5.81 5.46
N ILE A 33 -3.09 -6.59 4.56
CA ILE A 33 -3.78 -6.08 3.36
C ILE A 33 -4.95 -5.17 3.73
N ASN A 34 -5.69 -5.48 4.81
CA ASN A 34 -6.80 -4.64 5.27
C ASN A 34 -6.34 -3.24 5.73
N PHE A 35 -5.10 -3.11 6.23
CA PHE A 35 -4.55 -1.80 6.58
C PHE A 35 -4.10 -1.02 5.34
N ALA A 36 -3.51 -1.70 4.34
CA ALA A 36 -3.05 -1.06 3.11
C ALA A 36 -4.17 -0.46 2.26
N GLN A 37 -5.41 -0.93 2.38
CA GLN A 37 -6.56 -0.37 1.67
C GLN A 37 -7.02 0.99 2.20
N THR A 38 -6.53 1.44 3.36
CA THR A 38 -6.97 2.69 4.00
C THR A 38 -6.26 3.95 3.48
N GLU A 39 -5.22 3.81 2.64
CA GLU A 39 -4.42 4.97 2.19
C GLU A 39 -4.87 5.55 0.84
N ALA A 40 -5.68 4.82 0.06
CA ALA A 40 -6.25 5.34 -1.17
C ALA A 40 -7.64 5.91 -0.88
N ASN A 41 -7.76 7.24 -0.85
CA ASN A 41 -9.07 7.88 -0.92
C ASN A 41 -9.67 7.55 -2.29
N ASP A 42 -10.75 6.77 -2.34
CA ASP A 42 -11.41 6.36 -3.58
C ASP A 42 -11.82 7.54 -4.50
N ASN A 43 -11.92 8.75 -3.93
CA ASN A 43 -12.20 9.97 -4.69
C ASN A 43 -10.97 10.52 -5.43
N VAL A 44 -9.75 10.06 -5.11
CA VAL A 44 -8.48 10.49 -5.72
C VAL A 44 -8.10 9.51 -6.83
N VAL A 45 -8.71 9.69 -8.00
CA VAL A 45 -8.38 8.92 -9.20
C VAL A 45 -7.21 9.58 -9.93
N LEU A 46 -6.07 8.89 -10.00
CA LEU A 46 -4.95 9.36 -10.82
C LEU A 46 -5.34 9.27 -12.30
N PRO A 47 -5.20 10.36 -13.08
CA PRO A 47 -5.45 10.30 -14.52
C PRO A 47 -4.45 9.33 -15.17
N ASN A 48 -4.90 8.61 -16.20
CA ASN A 48 -4.04 7.72 -16.99
C ASN A 48 -2.82 8.52 -17.49
N SER A 49 -1.67 8.24 -16.86
CA SER A 49 -0.35 8.86 -17.05
C SER A 49 -0.20 9.67 -18.34
N ARG A 50 -0.40 10.99 -18.23
CA ARG A 50 0.29 11.96 -19.10
C ARG A 50 1.47 12.49 -18.32
N LEU A 51 2.61 12.60 -18.97
CA LEU A 51 3.69 13.46 -18.51
C LEU A 51 3.07 14.82 -18.19
N VAL A 52 3.16 15.24 -16.92
CA VAL A 52 2.69 16.55 -16.46
C VAL A 52 3.57 17.57 -17.19
N LYS A 53 3.10 18.03 -18.35
CA LYS A 53 3.69 19.17 -19.03
C LYS A 53 3.12 20.42 -18.37
N PRO A 54 3.97 21.28 -17.77
CA PRO A 54 3.55 22.62 -17.45
C PRO A 54 2.97 23.28 -18.70
N PRO A 55 1.92 24.09 -18.59
CA PRO A 55 1.42 24.86 -19.72
C PRO A 55 2.56 25.67 -20.35
N GLU A 56 2.73 25.58 -21.67
CA GLU A 56 3.74 26.36 -22.41
C GLU A 56 3.36 27.86 -22.49
N VAL A 57 2.10 28.17 -22.22
CA VAL A 57 1.52 29.52 -22.25
C VAL A 57 0.81 29.78 -20.91
N ALA A 58 0.83 31.04 -20.45
CA ALA A 58 0.09 31.45 -19.27
C ALA A 58 -1.41 31.15 -19.42
N LEU A 59 -2.03 30.64 -18.36
CA LEU A 59 -3.48 30.48 -18.30
C LEU A 59 -4.14 31.86 -18.39
N GLU A 60 -5.12 32.02 -19.28
CA GLU A 60 -5.80 33.30 -19.51
C GLU A 60 -6.64 33.73 -18.29
N PHE A 61 -7.22 32.74 -17.59
CA PHE A 61 -8.04 32.95 -16.39
C PHE A 61 -7.67 31.91 -15.31
N PRO A 62 -6.53 32.06 -14.60
CA PRO A 62 -6.14 31.13 -13.55
C PRO A 62 -7.02 31.33 -12.31
N ILE A 63 -7.62 30.26 -11.81
CA ILE A 63 -8.28 30.24 -10.50
C ILE A 63 -7.25 29.77 -9.48
N ILE A 64 -6.87 30.65 -8.56
CA ILE A 64 -5.90 30.35 -7.50
C ILE A 64 -6.65 30.27 -6.18
N LEU A 65 -6.55 29.11 -5.53
CA LEU A 65 -7.10 28.87 -4.20
C LEU A 65 -5.95 28.87 -3.20
N HIS A 66 -5.94 29.83 -2.27
CA HIS A 66 -4.98 29.84 -1.18
C HIS A 66 -5.59 29.12 0.02
N VAL A 67 -4.94 28.05 0.49
CA VAL A 67 -5.40 27.29 1.66
C VAL A 67 -4.44 27.53 2.82
N GLY A 68 -4.94 28.14 3.89
CA GLY A 68 -4.21 28.35 5.13
C GLY A 68 -4.01 27.04 5.90
N ALA A 69 -3.01 27.00 6.79
CA ALA A 69 -2.74 25.83 7.63
C ALA A 69 -3.88 25.47 8.58
N ASP A 70 -4.77 26.42 8.84
CA ASP A 70 -6.01 26.28 9.60
C ASP A 70 -7.20 25.82 8.75
N GLY A 71 -6.98 25.55 7.46
CA GLY A 71 -8.01 25.11 6.52
C GLY A 71 -8.82 26.24 5.90
N ARG A 72 -8.52 27.52 6.19
CA ARG A 72 -9.22 28.64 5.55
C ARG A 72 -8.86 28.76 4.07
N VAL A 73 -9.87 28.95 3.22
CA VAL A 73 -9.73 29.07 1.77
C VAL A 73 -9.96 30.51 1.35
N PHE A 74 -8.94 31.12 0.73
CA PHE A 74 -9.01 32.45 0.15
C PHE A 74 -9.04 32.36 -1.37
N LEU A 75 -10.01 33.03 -1.99
CA LEU A 75 -10.14 33.17 -3.43
C LEU A 75 -10.27 34.67 -3.75
N GLY A 76 -9.36 35.21 -4.57
CA GLY A 76 -9.41 36.63 -4.93
C GLY A 76 -9.21 37.61 -3.75
N GLY A 77 -8.81 37.13 -2.58
CA GLY A 77 -8.65 37.92 -1.35
C GLY A 77 -9.80 37.79 -0.36
N ASP A 78 -10.92 37.16 -0.75
CA ASP A 78 -12.07 36.91 0.12
C ASP A 78 -11.99 35.51 0.74
N ASP A 79 -12.48 35.38 1.98
CA ASP A 79 -12.58 34.11 2.71
C ASP A 79 -13.90 33.40 2.36
N TYR A 80 -13.84 32.11 2.06
CA TYR A 80 -14.99 31.29 1.62
C TYR A 80 -15.26 30.07 2.52
N THR A 81 -14.69 30.06 3.72
CA THR A 81 -14.78 28.95 4.69
C THR A 81 -15.81 29.19 5.78
#